data_AF-A0A5A7X7F3-F1
#
_entry.id   AF-A0A5A7X7F3-F1
#
_cell.length_a   1.000
_cell.length_b   1.000
_cell.length_c   1.000
_cell.angle_alpha   90.00
_cell.angle_beta   90.00
_cell.angle_gamma   90.00
#
_symmetry.space_group_name_H-M   'P 1'
#
loop_
_entity.id
_entity.type
_entity.pdbx_description
1 polymer ?
#
loop_
_entity_poly.entity_id
_entity_poly.type
_entity_poly.pdbx_seq_one_letter_code
_entity_poly.pdbx_strand_id
1 'polypeptide(L)'
;MKRPNDATDGAFALVVCTGCNAGQGLSVLDGLRATVRSCPHGVLVAAGCMLGPLTCAARPDRPGVLVLLQPCSVDRTPLGSATWVGPINDEHDVAAVGEWVRNGDWRLGALPEHLRPAMNSMRLVGSRN
;
A
#
# COMPACT_ATOMS: atom_id res chain seq x y z
N MET A 1 14.91 -3.66 -21.87
CA MET A 1 15.86 -3.78 -20.75
C MET A 1 15.67 -2.54 -19.88
N LYS A 2 14.91 -2.63 -18.78
CA LYS A 2 14.70 -1.50 -17.84
C LYS A 2 16.05 -1.15 -17.21
N ARG A 3 16.38 0.14 -17.10
CA ARG A 3 17.57 0.53 -16.34
C ARG A 3 17.30 0.19 -14.86
N PRO A 4 18.32 -0.20 -14.09
CA PRO A 4 18.17 -0.57 -12.68
C PRO A 4 17.61 0.55 -11.77
N ASN A 5 17.29 1.72 -12.32
CA ASN A 5 16.72 2.87 -11.61
C ASN A 5 15.41 3.41 -12.21
N ASP A 6 14.87 2.78 -13.25
CA ASP A 6 13.64 3.26 -13.87
C ASP A 6 12.43 2.83 -13.02
N ALA A 7 11.60 3.82 -12.65
CA ALA A 7 10.35 3.57 -11.96
C ALA A 7 9.39 2.72 -12.82
N THR A 8 8.47 2.02 -12.17
CA THR A 8 7.50 1.19 -12.87
C THR A 8 6.59 2.01 -13.79
N ASP A 9 6.41 1.52 -15.01
CA ASP A 9 5.37 1.98 -15.94
C ASP A 9 3.99 1.35 -15.65
N GLY A 10 3.89 0.42 -14.69
CA GLY A 10 2.62 -0.19 -14.30
C GLY A 10 1.67 0.84 -13.68
N ALA A 11 0.40 0.81 -14.07
CA ALA A 11 -0.63 1.66 -13.48
C ALA A 11 -1.14 1.09 -12.14
N PHE A 12 -1.26 1.95 -11.14
CA PHE A 12 -1.76 1.59 -9.81
C PHE A 12 -2.41 2.78 -9.10
N ALA A 13 -3.26 2.47 -8.12
CA ALA A 13 -3.68 3.38 -7.08
C ALA A 13 -3.08 2.93 -5.74
N LEU A 14 -2.39 3.85 -5.06
CA LEU A 14 -1.85 3.67 -3.71
C LEU A 14 -2.68 4.49 -2.74
N VAL A 15 -3.41 3.83 -1.85
CA VAL A 15 -4.35 4.46 -0.91
C VAL A 15 -3.77 4.42 0.49
N VAL A 16 -3.53 5.59 1.09
CA VAL A 16 -2.99 5.73 2.45
C VAL A 16 -4.12 5.92 3.45
N CYS A 17 -4.18 5.06 4.46
CA CYS A 17 -5.11 5.19 5.58
C CYS A 17 -4.68 6.35 6.50
N THR A 18 -5.42 7.44 6.51
CA THR A 18 -5.16 8.57 7.42
C THR A 18 -5.82 8.43 8.79
N GLY A 19 -6.70 7.41 8.96
CA GLY A 19 -7.42 7.15 10.22
C GLY A 19 -6.79 6.08 11.13
N CYS A 20 -5.84 5.28 10.64
CA CYS A 20 -5.30 4.11 11.37
C CYS A 20 -4.32 4.48 12.49
N ASN A 21 -3.66 5.63 12.39
CA ASN A 21 -2.79 6.21 13.41
C ASN A 21 -2.81 7.73 13.22
N ALA A 22 -3.72 8.42 13.91
CA ALA A 22 -3.97 9.84 13.73
C ALA A 22 -2.67 10.65 13.95
N GLY A 23 -2.21 11.38 12.93
CA GLY A 23 -0.94 12.11 12.91
C GLY A 23 0.11 11.51 11.97
N GLN A 24 0.31 10.19 11.99
CA GLN A 24 1.34 9.54 11.17
C GLN A 24 0.90 9.36 9.70
N GLY A 25 -0.41 9.25 9.44
CA GLY A 25 -0.94 9.02 8.10
C GLY A 25 -0.56 10.09 7.07
N LEU A 26 -0.51 11.37 7.49
CA LEU A 26 -0.09 12.46 6.61
C LEU A 26 1.43 12.43 6.34
N SER A 27 2.24 12.11 7.34
CA SER A 27 3.69 11.94 7.16
C SER A 27 4.00 10.81 6.18
N VAL A 28 3.28 9.68 6.26
CA VAL A 28 3.41 8.56 5.32
C VAL A 28 2.96 8.96 3.92
N LEU A 29 1.85 9.69 3.81
CA LEU A 29 1.36 10.22 2.53
C LEU A 29 2.42 11.11 1.87
N ASP A 30 3.01 12.04 2.62
CA ASP A 30 4.03 12.95 2.11
C ASP A 30 5.32 12.22 1.73
N GLY A 31 5.77 11.25 2.53
CA GLY A 31 6.94 10.43 2.23
C GLY A 31 6.79 9.59 0.96
N LEU A 32 5.59 9.06 0.67
CA LEU A 32 5.31 8.27 -0.54
C LEU A 32 5.09 9.13 -1.79
N ARG A 33 4.88 10.44 -1.63
CA ARG A 33 4.51 11.35 -2.72
C ARG A 33 5.57 11.45 -3.81
N ALA A 34 6.84 11.49 -3.43
CA ALA A 34 7.95 11.52 -4.37
C ALA A 34 8.04 10.24 -5.21
N THR A 35 7.89 9.07 -4.56
CA THR A 35 7.87 7.77 -5.23
C THR A 35 6.74 7.69 -6.25
N VAL A 36 5.49 7.99 -5.85
CA VAL A 36 4.36 7.86 -6.77
C VAL A 36 4.47 8.84 -7.94
N ARG A 37 4.96 10.07 -7.71
CA ARG A 37 5.21 11.04 -8.79
C ARG A 37 6.26 10.58 -9.80
N SER A 38 7.19 9.72 -9.41
CA SER A 38 8.18 9.15 -10.33
C SER A 38 7.61 8.04 -11.22
N CYS A 39 6.43 7.50 -10.90
CA CYS A 39 5.78 6.43 -11.66
C CYS A 39 4.76 7.03 -12.63
N PRO A 40 4.89 6.87 -13.97
CA PRO A 40 4.08 7.56 -14.97
C PRO A 40 2.55 7.43 -14.81
N HIS A 41 2.08 6.32 -14.23
CA HIS A 41 0.66 6.03 -14.06
C HIS A 41 0.25 5.84 -12.60
N GLY A 42 1.13 6.18 -11.64
CA GLY A 42 0.83 6.07 -10.21
C GLY A 42 -0.13 7.15 -9.74
N VAL A 43 -1.11 6.77 -8.93
CA VAL A 43 -2.00 7.69 -8.22
C VAL A 43 -1.87 7.48 -6.72
N LEU A 44 -1.68 8.55 -5.97
CA LEU A 44 -1.66 8.55 -4.51
C LEU A 44 -2.98 9.11 -3.98
N VAL A 45 -3.66 8.36 -3.12
CA VAL A 45 -4.97 8.70 -2.56
C VAL A 45 -4.87 8.71 -1.04
N ALA A 46 -5.40 9.75 -0.41
CA ALA A 46 -5.64 9.75 1.03
C ALA A 46 -7.08 9.31 1.30
N ALA A 47 -7.28 8.37 2.21
CA ALA A 47 -8.60 7.91 2.63
C ALA A 47 -8.72 7.90 4.15
N GLY A 48 -9.95 7.95 4.65
CA GLY A 48 -10.24 7.62 6.05
C GLY A 48 -9.92 6.16 6.37
N CYS A 49 -10.37 5.67 7.53
CA CYS A 49 -10.12 4.27 7.88
C CYS A 49 -10.81 3.30 6.91
N MET A 50 -10.03 2.60 6.09
CA MET A 50 -10.53 1.65 5.09
C MET A 50 -11.08 0.34 5.70
N LEU A 51 -10.81 0.08 6.98
CA LEU A 51 -11.34 -1.07 7.73
C LEU A 51 -12.53 -0.73 8.62
N GLY A 52 -12.81 0.55 8.80
CA GLY A 52 -13.63 1.02 9.91
C GLY A 52 -12.88 0.98 11.25
N PRO A 53 -13.33 1.76 12.24
CA PRO A 53 -12.61 1.99 13.49
C PRO A 53 -12.43 0.72 14.34
N LEU A 54 -13.47 -0.11 14.44
CA LEU A 54 -13.46 -1.32 15.27
C LEU A 54 -12.48 -2.37 14.73
N THR A 55 -12.60 -2.72 13.45
CA THR A 55 -11.72 -3.71 12.82
C THR A 55 -10.27 -3.24 12.78
N CYS A 56 -10.04 -1.93 12.58
CA CYS A 56 -8.70 -1.37 12.64
C CYS A 56 -8.08 -1.47 14.05
N ALA A 57 -8.85 -1.25 15.10
CA ALA A 57 -8.38 -1.35 16.48
C ALA A 57 -8.18 -2.81 16.93
N ALA A 58 -8.98 -3.74 16.41
CA ALA A 58 -8.95 -5.16 16.77
C ALA A 58 -7.97 -6.00 15.93
N ARG A 59 -7.24 -5.39 14.99
CA ARG A 59 -6.34 -6.12 14.09
C ARG A 59 -5.19 -6.77 14.88
N PRO A 60 -4.72 -7.96 14.46
CA PRO A 60 -3.63 -8.67 15.13
C PRO A 60 -2.26 -8.01 14.89
N ASP A 61 -2.14 -7.24 13.81
CA ASP A 61 -0.91 -6.55 13.45
C ASP A 61 -0.61 -5.38 14.41
N ARG A 62 0.65 -4.98 14.52
CA ARG A 62 1.04 -3.82 15.35
C ARG A 62 0.28 -2.53 14.92
N PRO A 63 0.12 -1.55 15.82
CA PRO A 63 -0.33 -0.21 15.45
C PRO A 63 0.54 0.39 14.33
N GLY A 64 -0.04 1.32 13.56
CA GLY A 64 0.63 1.97 12.43
C GLY A 64 -0.27 2.20 11.23
N VAL A 65 0.27 2.90 10.23
CA VAL A 65 -0.46 3.26 9.01
C VAL A 65 -0.59 2.05 8.10
N LEU A 66 -1.78 1.85 7.54
CA LEU A 66 -2.00 0.86 6.49
C LEU A 66 -2.12 1.55 5.14
N VAL A 67 -1.58 0.90 4.12
CA VAL A 67 -1.66 1.31 2.73
C VAL A 67 -2.28 0.19 1.91
N LEU A 68 -3.06 0.54 0.91
CA LEU A 68 -3.63 -0.40 -0.06
C LEU A 68 -3.07 -0.09 -1.45
N LEU A 69 -2.43 -1.05 -2.10
CA LEU A 69 -2.06 -0.94 -3.50
C LEU A 69 -3.07 -1.72 -4.35
N GLN A 70 -3.73 -1.04 -5.27
CA GLN A 70 -4.58 -1.65 -6.29
C GLN A 70 -3.90 -1.50 -7.66
N PRO A 71 -3.41 -2.59 -8.26
CA PRO A 71 -3.05 -2.58 -9.68
C PRO A 71 -4.29 -2.23 -10.50
N CYS A 72 -4.12 -1.41 -11.53
CA CYS A 72 -5.22 -1.01 -12.39
C CYS A 72 -4.73 -0.80 -13.82
N SER A 73 -5.67 -0.68 -14.76
CA SER A 73 -5.38 -0.18 -16.09
C SER A 73 -5.19 1.35 -16.07
N VAL A 74 -4.77 1.94 -17.19
CA VAL A 74 -4.56 3.40 -17.30
C VAL A 74 -5.87 4.18 -17.11
N ASP A 75 -7.00 3.61 -17.54
CA ASP A 75 -8.37 4.11 -17.30
C ASP A 75 -8.91 3.81 -15.89
N ARG A 76 -8.05 3.28 -15.00
CA ARG A 76 -8.33 3.00 -13.59
C ARG A 76 -9.31 1.85 -13.34
N THR A 77 -9.50 0.97 -14.33
CA THR A 77 -10.21 -0.30 -14.10
C THR A 77 -9.33 -1.22 -13.23
N PRO A 78 -9.84 -1.71 -12.08
CA PRO A 78 -9.10 -2.60 -11.19
C PRO A 78 -8.58 -3.85 -11.90
N LEU A 79 -7.30 -4.16 -11.73
CA LEU A 79 -6.67 -5.39 -12.22
C LEU A 79 -6.31 -6.28 -11.04
N GLY A 80 -7.02 -7.40 -10.91
CA GLY A 80 -6.77 -8.38 -9.86
C GLY A 80 -7.01 -7.84 -8.45
N SER A 81 -6.35 -8.46 -7.48
CA SER A 81 -6.56 -8.17 -6.06
C SER A 81 -5.71 -6.99 -5.57
N ALA A 82 -6.35 -6.11 -4.81
CA ALA A 82 -5.66 -5.15 -3.96
C ALA A 82 -4.75 -5.86 -2.94
N THR A 83 -3.59 -5.27 -2.67
CA THR A 83 -2.61 -5.73 -1.67
C THR A 83 -2.55 -4.76 -0.52
N TRP A 84 -2.79 -5.24 0.69
CA TRP A 84 -2.60 -4.47 1.92
C TRP A 84 -1.13 -4.47 2.33
N VAL A 85 -0.64 -3.33 2.78
CA VAL A 85 0.75 -3.11 3.19
C VAL A 85 0.79 -2.34 4.51
N GLY A 86 1.69 -2.74 5.40
CA GLY A 86 1.91 -2.15 6.71
C GLY A 86 1.87 -3.19 7.84
N PRO A 87 1.90 -2.75 9.10
CA PRO A 87 1.86 -1.37 9.57
C PRO A 87 3.15 -0.59 9.25
N ILE A 88 3.01 0.61 8.67
CA ILE A 88 4.09 1.57 8.42
C ILE A 88 4.21 2.48 9.65
N ASN A 89 5.39 2.49 10.27
CA ASN A 89 5.64 3.21 11.52
C ASN A 89 6.74 4.27 11.41
N ASP A 90 7.69 4.11 10.50
CA ASP A 90 8.84 5.00 10.39
C ASP A 90 9.27 5.26 8.93
N GLU A 91 10.32 6.04 8.76
CA GLU A 91 10.86 6.41 7.45
C GLU A 91 11.48 5.22 6.69
N HIS A 92 12.00 4.20 7.39
CA HIS A 92 12.53 3.00 6.75
C HIS A 92 11.40 2.16 6.14
N ASP A 93 10.27 2.07 6.83
CA ASP A 93 9.06 1.44 6.29
C ASP A 93 8.57 2.19 5.05
N VAL A 94 8.52 3.52 5.10
CA VAL A 94 8.14 4.36 3.95
C VAL A 94 9.09 4.14 2.78
N ALA A 95 10.40 4.09 3.03
CA ALA A 95 11.41 3.84 2.00
C ALA A 95 11.24 2.44 1.37
N ALA A 96 11.04 1.40 2.19
CA ALA A 96 10.81 0.04 1.72
C ALA A 96 9.54 -0.10 0.87
N VAL A 97 8.44 0.51 1.31
CA VAL A 97 7.20 0.58 0.51
C VAL A 97 7.43 1.36 -0.77
N GLY A 98 8.17 2.47 -0.71
CA GLY A 98 8.47 3.29 -1.87
C GLY A 98 9.28 2.53 -2.93
N GLU A 99 10.30 1.80 -2.53
CA GLU A 99 11.09 0.95 -3.41
C GLU A 99 10.24 -0.18 -4.02
N TRP A 100 9.43 -0.85 -3.20
CA TRP A 100 8.52 -1.89 -3.67
C TRP A 100 7.51 -1.38 -4.71
N VAL A 101 6.94 -0.19 -4.49
CA VAL A 101 6.07 0.48 -5.46
C VAL A 101 6.82 0.76 -6.75
N ARG A 102 8.02 1.35 -6.65
CA ARG A 102 8.85 1.73 -7.80
C ARG A 102 9.26 0.53 -8.64
N ASN A 103 9.55 -0.62 -8.01
CA ASN A 103 9.99 -1.83 -8.68
C ASN A 103 8.88 -2.48 -9.52
N GLY A 104 7.61 -2.34 -9.10
CA GLY A 104 6.45 -2.80 -9.88
C GLY A 104 6.14 -4.30 -9.82
N ASP A 105 6.93 -5.11 -9.11
CA ASP A 105 6.65 -6.55 -8.92
C ASP A 105 5.42 -6.78 -8.03
N TRP A 106 5.06 -5.83 -7.16
CA TRP A 106 3.88 -5.78 -6.27
C TRP A 106 3.43 -7.10 -5.59
N ARG A 107 4.30 -8.10 -5.53
CA ARG A 107 4.10 -9.33 -4.77
C ARG A 107 4.36 -9.04 -3.31
N LEU A 108 3.50 -9.55 -2.44
CA LEU A 108 3.66 -9.38 -0.99
C LEU A 108 5.00 -9.93 -0.48
N GLY A 109 5.50 -11.00 -1.10
CA GLY A 109 6.80 -11.61 -0.79
C GLY A 109 8.02 -10.73 -1.08
N ALA A 110 7.87 -9.64 -1.83
CA ALA A 110 8.94 -8.67 -2.12
C ALA A 110 9.05 -7.56 -1.06
N LEU A 111 8.11 -7.47 -0.10
CA LEU A 111 8.17 -6.54 1.03
C LEU A 111 8.85 -7.19 2.25
N PRO A 112 9.46 -6.44 3.18
CA PRO A 112 9.81 -6.95 4.51
C PRO A 112 8.62 -7.61 5.23
N GLU A 113 8.86 -8.65 6.02
CA GLU A 113 7.81 -9.45 6.66
C GLU A 113 6.87 -8.63 7.55
N HIS A 114 7.40 -7.65 8.29
CA HIS A 114 6.61 -6.80 9.19
C HIS A 114 5.68 -5.83 8.46
N LEU A 115 5.84 -5.66 7.14
CA LEU A 115 4.97 -4.86 6.29
C LEU A 115 3.91 -5.69 5.56
N ARG A 116 3.79 -6.98 5.90
CA ARG A 116 2.83 -7.92 5.30
C ARG A 116 1.71 -8.21 6.30
N PRO A 117 0.63 -7.42 6.32
CA PRO A 117 -0.41 -7.58 7.33
C PRO A 117 -1.20 -8.87 7.08
N ALA A 118 -1.69 -9.48 8.16
CA ALA A 118 -2.50 -10.71 8.12
C ALA A 118 -3.79 -10.54 7.29
N MET A 119 -4.20 -9.30 7.04
CA MET A 119 -5.36 -8.92 6.22
C MET A 119 -5.33 -9.47 4.79
N ASN A 120 -4.14 -9.67 4.21
CA ASN A 120 -4.02 -10.28 2.89
C ASN A 120 -4.50 -11.75 2.91
N SER A 121 -4.41 -12.42 4.05
CA SER A 121 -4.89 -13.80 4.24
C SER A 121 -6.38 -13.88 4.58
N MET A 122 -6.97 -12.83 5.18
CA MET A 122 -8.39 -12.81 5.54
C MET A 122 -9.35 -12.87 4.34
N ARG A 123 -8.91 -12.43 3.15
CA ARG A 123 -9.71 -12.56 1.92
C ARG A 123 -9.96 -14.00 1.49
N LEU A 124 -9.14 -14.97 1.93
CA LEU A 124 -9.30 -16.38 1.57
C LEU A 124 -10.45 -17.07 2.31
N VAL A 125 -11.00 -16.45 3.36
CA VAL A 125 -12.13 -17.02 4.14
C VAL A 125 -13.50 -16.54 3.62
N GLY A 126 -13.54 -15.52 2.75
CA GLY A 126 -14.79 -14.87 2.31
C GLY A 126 -15.36 -15.31 0.95
N SER A 127 -14.74 -16.24 0.23
CA SER A 127 -15.23 -16.68 -1.08
C SER A 127 -15.95 -18.03 -1.01
N ARG A 128 -17.11 -18.04 -0.36
CA ARG A 128 -18.18 -19.04 -0.57
C ARG A 128 -19.53 -18.33 -0.52
N ASN A 129 -20.02 -17.93 -1.69
CA ASN A 129 -21.37 -18.20 -2.18
C ASN A 129 -21.53 -17.66 -3.60
#